data_AF-A0A7W0VUG0-F1
#
_entry.id   AF-A0A7W0VUG0-F1
#
_cell.length_a   1.000
_cell.length_b   1.000
_cell.length_c   1.000
_cell.angle_alpha   90.00
_cell.angle_beta   90.00
_cell.angle_gamma   90.00
#
_symmetry.space_group_name_H-M   'P 1'
#
loop_
_entity.id
_entity.type
_entity.pdbx_description
1 polymer ?
#
loop_
_entity_poly.entity_id
_entity_poly.type
_entity_poly.pdbx_seq_one_letter_code
_entity_poly.pdbx_strand_id
1 'polypeptide(L)'
;MSLDLLLQQISDPSTLSWKDETYDLALARGLSPGERDAYVAKLIDNAKQGDAHAILTLGHLNATEALPVLQTDAKSTEPWAGTARRALVLLGKGADVVEEIARDAVSSPAKMARVAAIIDLPKVGGATAIFALQQALVDEDGDVRVIAWDSLVETLGLTKRLQNPEGKRELTTEVEVMRVLLGSEMPALVKLGAAGMREVARRLGSGATAQQLGIAWRPKPAEAVFDKLRGALVDTDKAFPIDEITPLTGVARQLAETMIVRCLEEYDARVPDALVALDAAWTAPALEELASYHLTPDDLREKLAEAARQLNTT
;
A
#
# COMPACT_ATOMS: atom_id res chain seq x y z
N MET A 1 7.44 10.54 40.59
CA MET A 1 6.69 9.29 40.29
C MET A 1 6.60 9.03 38.80
N SER A 2 6.04 9.93 37.98
CA SER A 2 5.97 9.70 36.52
C SER A 2 7.35 9.58 35.86
N LEU A 3 8.32 10.41 36.25
CA LEU A 3 9.70 10.31 35.75
C LEU A 3 10.36 8.99 36.16
N ASP A 4 10.23 8.57 37.43
CA ASP A 4 10.86 7.34 37.93
C ASP A 4 10.39 6.10 37.17
N LEU A 5 9.08 6.02 36.87
CA LEU A 5 8.50 4.94 36.07
C LEU A 5 9.05 4.93 34.63
N LEU A 6 9.18 6.10 34.01
CA LEU A 6 9.75 6.21 32.66
C LEU A 6 11.24 5.84 32.63
N LEU A 7 12.01 6.23 33.64
CA LEU A 7 13.42 5.85 33.77
C LEU A 7 13.56 4.34 34.06
N GLN A 8 12.60 3.75 34.76
CA GLN A 8 12.52 2.31 34.95
C GLN A 8 12.25 1.59 33.61
N GLN A 9 11.33 2.08 32.78
CA GLN A 9 11.08 1.50 31.45
C GLN A 9 12.33 1.54 30.56
N ILE A 10 13.11 2.63 30.61
CA ILE A 10 14.37 2.73 29.89
C ILE A 10 15.40 1.70 30.39
N SER A 11 15.47 1.51 31.71
CA SER A 11 16.47 0.62 32.33
C SER A 11 16.08 -0.86 32.21
N ASP A 12 14.79 -1.15 32.09
CA ASP A 12 14.22 -2.48 31.92
C ASP A 12 13.13 -2.49 30.84
N PRO A 13 13.53 -2.57 29.56
CA PRO A 13 12.58 -2.62 28.44
C PRO A 13 11.71 -3.88 28.42
N SER A 14 11.98 -4.90 29.24
CA SER A 14 11.13 -6.11 29.32
C SER A 14 9.74 -5.82 29.86
N THR A 15 9.56 -4.65 30.49
CA THR A 15 8.26 -4.13 30.94
C THR A 15 7.39 -3.62 29.80
N LEU A 16 7.95 -3.41 28.61
CA LEU A 16 7.21 -3.00 27.42
C LEU A 16 6.54 -4.21 26.76
N SER A 17 5.36 -4.00 26.20
CA SER A 17 4.76 -5.00 25.32
C SER A 17 5.59 -5.10 24.05
N TRP A 18 5.68 -6.30 23.47
CA TRP A 18 6.40 -6.52 22.20
C TRP A 18 5.85 -5.68 21.02
N LYS A 19 4.65 -5.10 21.17
CA LYS A 19 3.99 -4.21 20.21
C LYS A 19 4.20 -2.72 20.50
N ASP A 20 4.79 -2.36 21.63
CA ASP A 20 4.97 -0.97 22.01
C ASP A 20 6.20 -0.42 21.27
N GLU A 21 6.01 0.50 20.35
CA GLU A 21 7.11 1.10 19.57
C GLU A 21 7.80 2.27 20.31
N THR A 22 7.22 2.72 21.42
CA THR A 22 7.70 3.85 22.23
C THR A 22 7.64 3.50 23.72
N TYR A 23 8.35 4.27 24.53
CA TYR A 23 8.03 4.35 25.96
C TYR A 23 6.68 5.03 26.19
N ASP A 24 6.17 5.03 27.43
CA ASP A 24 4.83 5.53 27.74
C ASP A 24 4.70 7.05 27.49
N LEU A 25 4.12 7.39 26.34
CA LEU A 25 3.89 8.78 25.93
C LEU A 25 2.85 9.50 26.82
N ALA A 26 1.92 8.77 27.44
CA ALA A 26 0.92 9.37 28.32
C ALA A 26 1.57 9.84 29.62
N LEU A 27 2.45 9.01 30.21
CA LEU A 27 3.27 9.39 31.35
C LEU A 27 4.22 10.54 30.99
N ALA A 28 4.87 10.48 29.83
CA ALA A 28 5.84 11.50 29.40
C ALA A 28 5.21 12.90 29.19
N ARG A 29 3.93 12.97 28.77
CA ARG A 29 3.19 14.23 28.63
C ARG A 29 2.84 14.88 29.96
N GLY A 30 2.80 14.12 31.05
CA GLY A 30 2.51 14.60 32.40
C GLY A 30 3.72 15.15 33.15
N LEU A 31 4.92 15.11 32.57
CA LEU A 31 6.14 15.58 33.21
C LEU A 31 6.17 17.11 33.33
N SER A 32 6.70 17.60 34.45
CA SER A 32 7.09 19.01 34.55
C SER A 32 8.23 19.34 33.57
N PRO A 33 8.48 20.63 33.25
CA PRO A 33 9.55 21.00 32.31
C PRO A 33 10.92 20.40 32.70
N GLY A 34 11.33 20.48 33.97
CA GLY A 34 12.62 19.94 34.40
C GLY A 34 12.70 18.41 34.35
N GLU A 35 11.61 17.71 34.67
CA GLU A 35 11.54 16.24 34.52
C GLU A 35 11.58 15.83 33.05
N ARG A 36 10.92 16.60 32.18
CA ARG A 36 10.94 16.39 30.73
C ARG A 36 12.36 16.54 30.18
N ASP A 37 13.09 17.59 30.58
CA ASP A 37 14.48 17.80 30.14
C ASP A 37 15.38 16.62 30.55
N ALA A 38 15.25 16.16 31.80
CA ALA A 38 15.98 14.99 32.29
C ALA A 38 15.60 13.71 31.52
N TYR A 39 14.32 13.51 31.23
CA TYR A 39 13.83 12.37 30.47
C TYR A 39 14.35 12.39 29.02
N VAL A 40 14.25 13.53 28.33
CA VAL A 40 14.75 13.71 26.96
C VAL A 40 16.26 13.48 26.89
N ALA A 41 17.04 14.01 27.85
CA ALA A 41 18.48 13.75 27.91
C ALA A 41 18.78 12.25 28.02
N LYS A 42 18.04 11.53 28.87
CA LYS A 42 18.19 10.08 29.00
C LYS A 42 17.78 9.33 27.73
N LEU A 43 16.72 9.75 27.05
CA LEU A 43 16.33 9.17 25.76
C LEU A 43 17.42 9.39 24.70
N ILE A 44 18.01 10.59 24.63
CA ILE A 44 19.13 10.88 23.72
C ILE A 44 20.31 9.95 23.97
N ASP A 45 20.65 9.69 25.23
CA ASP A 45 21.77 8.79 25.56
C ASP A 45 21.49 7.33 25.19
N ASN A 46 20.23 6.87 25.22
CA ASN A 46 19.85 5.54 24.74
C ASN A 46 19.72 5.49 23.21
N ALA A 47 19.27 6.57 22.57
CA ALA A 47 19.25 6.69 21.11
C ALA A 47 20.64 6.53 20.51
N LYS A 48 21.67 7.14 21.12
CA LYS A 48 23.09 6.95 20.75
C LYS A 48 23.57 5.49 20.84
N GLN A 49 22.87 4.65 21.60
CA GLN A 49 23.15 3.22 21.75
C GLN A 49 22.27 2.35 20.83
N GLY A 50 21.48 2.96 19.95
CA GLY A 50 20.62 2.27 19.00
C GLY A 50 19.26 1.84 19.55
N ASP A 51 18.82 2.39 20.68
CA ASP A 51 17.50 2.06 21.23
C ASP A 51 16.37 2.65 20.37
N ALA A 52 15.69 1.79 19.62
CA ALA A 52 14.59 2.15 18.74
C ALA A 52 13.39 2.78 19.49
N HIS A 53 13.09 2.33 20.71
CA HIS A 53 12.00 2.92 21.51
C HIS A 53 12.37 4.34 21.92
N ALA A 54 13.63 4.56 22.32
CA ALA A 54 14.11 5.90 22.66
C ALA A 54 14.03 6.84 21.46
N ILE A 55 14.49 6.37 20.29
CA ILE A 55 14.46 7.12 19.03
C ILE A 55 13.03 7.54 18.64
N LEU A 56 12.06 6.62 18.63
CA LEU A 56 10.66 6.97 18.29
C LEU A 56 10.01 7.84 19.36
N THR A 57 10.30 7.59 20.63
CA THR A 57 9.78 8.40 21.73
C THR A 57 10.22 9.87 21.57
N LEU A 58 11.49 10.11 21.20
CA LEU A 58 11.99 11.47 20.93
C LEU A 58 11.20 12.15 19.79
N GLY A 59 10.92 11.42 18.71
CA GLY A 59 10.08 11.92 17.61
C GLY A 59 8.67 12.29 18.07
N HIS A 60 8.00 11.40 18.80
CA HIS A 60 6.64 11.62 19.31
C HIS A 60 6.54 12.73 20.36
N LEU A 61 7.61 12.97 21.12
CA LEU A 61 7.68 14.07 22.07
C LEU A 61 8.00 15.42 21.42
N ASN A 62 8.31 15.46 20.13
CA ASN A 62 8.82 16.64 19.45
C ASN A 62 10.11 17.19 20.10
N ALA A 63 11.02 16.31 20.50
CA ALA A 63 12.28 16.67 21.17
C ALA A 63 13.34 17.15 20.17
N THR A 64 13.30 18.43 19.81
CA THR A 64 14.22 19.04 18.83
C THR A 64 15.70 19.01 19.25
N GLU A 65 15.97 18.85 20.53
CA GLU A 65 17.30 18.67 21.12
C GLU A 65 17.98 17.39 20.61
N ALA A 66 17.19 16.39 20.19
CA ALA A 66 17.70 15.14 19.64
C ALA A 66 18.09 15.22 18.16
N LEU A 67 17.86 16.35 17.47
CA LEU A 67 18.14 16.47 16.04
C LEU A 67 19.56 16.04 15.65
N PRO A 68 20.64 16.44 16.35
CA PRO A 68 22.00 16.06 15.95
C PRO A 68 22.23 14.53 15.95
N VAL A 69 21.72 13.82 16.96
CA VAL A 69 21.85 12.35 17.02
C VAL A 69 20.97 11.69 15.96
N LEU A 70 19.71 12.13 15.82
CA LEU A 70 18.78 11.54 14.84
C LEU A 70 19.24 11.75 13.39
N GLN A 71 19.78 12.92 13.05
CA GLN A 71 20.33 13.21 11.72
C GLN A 71 21.58 12.37 11.42
N THR A 72 22.38 12.08 12.43
CA THR A 72 23.55 11.19 12.29
C THR A 72 23.10 9.76 12.07
N ASP A 73 22.22 9.24 12.93
CA ASP A 73 21.74 7.85 12.87
C ASP A 73 20.92 7.57 11.61
N ALA A 74 20.11 8.53 11.15
CA ALA A 74 19.31 8.39 9.93
C ALA A 74 20.16 8.18 8.67
N LYS A 75 21.43 8.60 8.68
CA LYS A 75 22.36 8.40 7.56
C LYS A 75 23.27 7.18 7.73
N SER A 76 23.15 6.48 8.85
CA SER A 76 23.90 5.25 9.11
C SER A 76 23.32 4.05 8.36
N THR A 77 24.05 2.94 8.41
CA THR A 77 23.62 1.61 7.95
C THR A 77 23.17 0.71 9.11
N GLU A 78 23.07 1.26 10.32
CA GLU A 78 22.70 0.50 11.50
C GLU A 78 21.22 0.07 11.45
N PRO A 79 20.83 -1.02 12.13
CA PRO A 79 19.45 -1.52 12.11
C PRO A 79 18.38 -0.50 12.50
N TRP A 80 18.73 0.49 13.33
CA TRP A 80 17.81 1.55 13.78
C TRP A 80 17.79 2.80 12.88
N ALA A 81 18.55 2.83 11.78
CA ALA A 81 18.59 4.00 10.89
C ALA A 81 17.20 4.36 10.33
N GLY A 82 16.40 3.36 9.96
CA GLY A 82 15.01 3.55 9.53
C GLY A 82 14.14 4.19 10.62
N THR A 83 14.35 3.79 11.87
CA THR A 83 13.68 4.35 13.04
C THR A 83 14.06 5.82 13.26
N ALA A 84 15.34 6.17 13.08
CA ALA A 84 15.80 7.55 13.18
C ALA A 84 15.21 8.44 12.06
N ARG A 85 15.09 7.93 10.83
CA ARG A 85 14.41 8.62 9.72
C ARG A 85 12.94 8.90 10.07
N ARG A 86 12.23 7.92 10.62
CA ARG A 86 10.83 8.08 11.08
C ARG A 86 10.71 9.13 12.19
N ALA A 87 11.62 9.13 13.16
CA ALA A 87 11.65 10.17 14.19
C ALA A 87 11.87 11.57 13.60
N LEU A 88 12.74 11.72 12.60
CA LEU A 88 12.92 12.98 11.87
C LEU A 88 11.65 13.41 11.11
N VAL A 89 10.91 12.46 10.52
CA VAL A 89 9.61 12.75 9.89
C VAL A 89 8.62 13.30 10.92
N LEU A 90 8.53 12.68 12.10
CA LEU A 90 7.67 13.16 13.21
C LEU A 90 8.06 14.58 13.69
N LEU A 91 9.35 14.92 13.63
CA LEU A 91 9.88 16.26 13.95
C LEU A 91 9.73 17.28 12.81
N GLY A 92 9.10 16.91 11.70
CA GLY A 92 8.97 17.78 10.52
C GLY A 92 10.28 18.01 9.77
N LYS A 93 11.25 17.10 9.92
CA LYS A 93 12.57 17.08 9.25
C LYS A 93 12.71 15.97 8.21
N GLY A 94 11.59 15.38 7.79
CA GLY A 94 11.59 14.29 6.81
C GLY A 94 12.21 14.64 5.45
N ALA A 95 12.11 15.91 5.03
CA ALA A 95 12.73 16.38 3.79
C ALA A 95 14.26 16.23 3.78
N ASP A 96 14.91 16.30 4.95
CA ASP A 96 16.37 16.18 5.08
C ASP A 96 16.88 14.75 4.84
N VAL A 97 15.96 13.77 4.85
CA VAL A 97 16.26 12.33 4.74
C VAL A 97 15.34 11.61 3.73
N VAL A 98 14.70 12.36 2.82
CA VAL A 98 13.73 11.81 1.87
C VAL A 98 14.38 10.79 0.92
N GLU A 99 15.64 11.01 0.54
CA GLU A 99 16.39 10.10 -0.34
C GLU A 99 16.65 8.75 0.33
N GLU A 100 16.94 8.74 1.63
CA GLU A 100 17.10 7.53 2.41
C GLU A 100 15.77 6.79 2.62
N ILE A 101 14.69 7.51 2.92
CA ILE A 101 13.35 6.91 3.05
C ILE A 101 12.91 6.32 1.71
N ALA A 102 13.11 7.06 0.61
CA ALA A 102 12.82 6.58 -0.75
C ALA A 102 13.61 5.31 -1.10
N ARG A 103 14.89 5.25 -0.72
CA ARG A 103 15.71 4.05 -0.91
C ARG A 103 15.18 2.86 -0.11
N ASP A 104 14.84 3.07 1.16
CA ASP A 104 14.29 2.00 2.00
C ASP A 104 12.99 1.44 1.43
N ALA A 105 12.08 2.32 0.99
CA ALA A 105 10.78 1.96 0.42
C ALA A 105 10.89 1.00 -0.77
N VAL A 106 11.97 1.12 -1.58
CA VAL A 106 12.12 0.39 -2.83
C VAL A 106 13.10 -0.79 -2.72
N SER A 107 14.09 -0.70 -1.83
CA SER A 107 15.25 -1.61 -1.87
C SER A 107 15.64 -2.22 -0.54
N SER A 108 14.94 -1.89 0.56
CA SER A 108 15.24 -2.54 1.83
C SER A 108 14.95 -4.05 1.75
N PRO A 109 15.87 -4.92 2.19
CA PRO A 109 15.65 -6.37 2.18
C PRO A 109 14.54 -6.79 3.17
N ALA A 110 14.30 -6.00 4.21
CA ALA A 110 13.26 -6.29 5.18
C ALA A 110 11.92 -5.68 4.74
N LYS A 111 10.91 -6.51 4.52
CA LYS A 111 9.52 -6.09 4.21
C LYS A 111 9.03 -4.97 5.14
N MET A 112 9.22 -5.13 6.45
CA MET A 112 8.75 -4.15 7.44
C MET A 112 9.45 -2.79 7.32
N ALA A 113 10.72 -2.75 6.91
CA ALA A 113 11.42 -1.50 6.65
C ALA A 113 10.88 -0.80 5.39
N ARG A 114 10.56 -1.56 4.33
CA ARG A 114 9.87 -1.02 3.14
C ARG A 114 8.52 -0.42 3.52
N VAL A 115 7.70 -1.17 4.28
CA VAL A 115 6.39 -0.71 4.77
C VAL A 115 6.51 0.57 5.60
N ALA A 116 7.43 0.61 6.56
CA ALA A 116 7.62 1.78 7.41
C ALA A 116 7.98 3.03 6.57
N ALA A 117 8.92 2.87 5.63
CA ALA A 117 9.32 3.95 4.74
C ALA A 117 8.14 4.44 3.86
N ILE A 118 7.39 3.53 3.25
CA ILE A 118 6.21 3.85 2.41
C ILE A 118 5.13 4.61 3.20
N ILE A 119 4.92 4.29 4.47
CA ILE A 119 3.96 4.98 5.34
C ILE A 119 4.43 6.41 5.68
N ASP A 120 5.73 6.65 5.72
CA ASP A 120 6.29 7.95 6.07
C ASP A 120 6.43 8.90 4.85
N LEU A 121 6.57 8.37 3.64
CA LEU A 121 6.68 9.15 2.40
C LEU A 121 5.55 10.19 2.18
N PRO A 122 4.25 9.91 2.44
CA PRO A 122 3.19 10.92 2.33
C PRO A 122 3.38 12.14 3.23
N LYS A 123 3.95 11.94 4.42
CA LYS A 123 4.22 13.02 5.40
C LYS A 123 5.37 13.92 4.95
N VAL A 124 6.31 13.37 4.19
CA VAL A 124 7.43 14.12 3.60
C VAL A 124 6.98 14.85 2.33
N GLY A 125 6.25 14.14 1.46
CA GLY A 125 5.77 14.66 0.19
C GLY A 125 6.89 14.96 -0.82
N GLY A 126 6.53 15.65 -1.89
CA GLY A 126 7.46 16.03 -2.96
C GLY A 126 7.70 14.94 -4.02
N ALA A 127 8.44 15.31 -5.06
CA ALA A 127 8.63 14.46 -6.25
C ALA A 127 9.38 13.16 -5.93
N THR A 128 10.43 13.21 -5.09
CA THR A 128 11.18 12.02 -4.66
C THR A 128 10.27 11.02 -3.96
N ALA A 129 9.40 11.48 -3.05
CA ALA A 129 8.46 10.61 -2.35
C ALA A 129 7.44 9.97 -3.29
N ILE A 130 6.82 10.76 -4.18
CA ILE A 130 5.87 10.24 -5.17
C ILE A 130 6.54 9.20 -6.07
N PHE A 131 7.75 9.48 -6.55
CA PHE A 131 8.48 8.57 -7.41
C PHE A 131 8.80 7.24 -6.70
N ALA A 132 9.26 7.29 -5.46
CA ALA A 132 9.53 6.08 -4.67
C ALA A 132 8.28 5.25 -4.44
N LEU A 133 7.15 5.88 -4.10
CA LEU A 133 5.87 5.19 -3.97
C LEU A 133 5.42 4.55 -5.30
N GLN A 134 5.63 5.23 -6.43
CA GLN A 134 5.35 4.67 -7.77
C GLN A 134 6.22 3.44 -8.09
N GLN A 135 7.47 3.39 -7.62
CA GLN A 135 8.33 2.22 -7.77
C GLN A 135 7.84 1.05 -6.89
N ALA A 136 7.41 1.33 -5.65
CA ALA A 136 6.89 0.32 -4.72
C ALA A 136 5.58 -0.36 -5.17
N LEU A 137 4.88 0.19 -6.17
CA LEU A 137 3.70 -0.46 -6.78
C LEU A 137 4.00 -1.81 -7.48
N VAL A 138 5.26 -2.13 -7.73
CA VAL A 138 5.68 -3.42 -8.30
C VAL A 138 6.60 -4.19 -7.35
N ASP A 139 6.50 -3.91 -6.05
CA ASP A 139 7.19 -4.70 -5.01
C ASP A 139 6.81 -6.19 -5.15
N GLU A 140 7.71 -7.09 -4.76
CA GLU A 140 7.45 -8.53 -4.75
C GLU A 140 6.31 -8.90 -3.79
N ASP A 141 6.13 -8.15 -2.70
CA ASP A 141 5.15 -8.44 -1.66
C ASP A 141 3.84 -7.67 -1.87
N GLY A 142 2.72 -8.39 -1.91
CA GLY A 142 1.39 -7.81 -2.15
C GLY A 142 0.96 -6.77 -1.13
N ASP A 143 1.32 -6.93 0.15
CA ASP A 143 0.98 -5.93 1.17
C ASP A 143 1.74 -4.64 0.92
N VAL A 144 3.02 -4.73 0.54
CA VAL A 144 3.84 -3.56 0.21
C VAL A 144 3.25 -2.80 -0.97
N ARG A 145 2.81 -3.50 -2.03
CA ARG A 145 2.15 -2.88 -3.20
C ARG A 145 0.86 -2.14 -2.82
N VAL A 146 0.01 -2.77 -2.01
CA VAL A 146 -1.27 -2.18 -1.57
C VAL A 146 -1.04 -0.96 -0.66
N ILE A 147 -0.07 -1.04 0.26
CA ILE A 147 0.30 0.09 1.13
C ILE A 147 0.90 1.23 0.31
N ALA A 148 1.74 0.94 -0.69
CA ALA A 148 2.28 1.96 -1.60
C ALA A 148 1.18 2.70 -2.37
N TRP A 149 0.17 1.96 -2.80
CA TRP A 149 -1.00 2.54 -3.43
C TRP A 149 -1.82 3.42 -2.46
N ASP A 150 -2.05 2.96 -1.22
CA ASP A 150 -2.74 3.74 -0.18
C ASP A 150 -1.98 5.05 0.11
N SER A 151 -0.66 4.98 0.24
CA SER A 151 0.22 6.13 0.41
C SER A 151 0.19 7.08 -0.80
N LEU A 152 0.11 6.58 -2.04
CA LEU A 152 -0.07 7.44 -3.22
C LEU A 152 -1.43 8.14 -3.23
N VAL A 153 -2.50 7.42 -2.89
CA VAL A 153 -3.85 7.99 -2.77
C VAL A 153 -3.84 9.15 -1.76
N GLU A 154 -3.19 8.99 -0.62
CA GLU A 154 -3.03 10.06 0.38
C GLU A 154 -2.19 11.22 -0.16
N THR A 155 -1.00 10.93 -0.71
CA THR A 155 -0.07 11.95 -1.23
C THR A 155 -0.69 12.79 -2.34
N LEU A 156 -1.55 12.19 -3.16
CA LEU A 156 -2.25 12.84 -4.27
C LEU A 156 -3.57 13.51 -3.85
N GLY A 157 -3.93 13.45 -2.55
CA GLY A 157 -5.15 14.06 -2.02
C GLY A 157 -6.44 13.39 -2.50
N LEU A 158 -6.39 12.10 -2.86
CA LEU A 158 -7.51 11.36 -3.41
C LEU A 158 -8.39 10.70 -2.35
N THR A 159 -7.93 10.55 -1.10
CA THR A 159 -8.63 9.81 -0.03
C THR A 159 -10.11 10.14 0.09
N LYS A 160 -10.47 11.43 0.23
CA LYS A 160 -11.87 11.87 0.37
C LYS A 160 -12.71 11.65 -0.89
N ARG A 161 -12.07 11.56 -2.06
CA ARG A 161 -12.75 11.33 -3.34
C ARG A 161 -13.14 9.87 -3.55
N LEU A 162 -12.44 8.95 -2.88
CA LEU A 162 -12.70 7.51 -2.95
C LEU A 162 -13.69 7.05 -1.86
N GLN A 163 -14.03 7.93 -0.92
CA GLN A 163 -14.95 7.65 0.17
C GLN A 163 -16.39 7.96 -0.21
N ASN A 164 -17.30 7.13 0.29
CA ASN A 164 -18.74 7.35 0.27
C ASN A 164 -19.15 8.46 1.28
N PRO A 165 -20.42 8.88 1.33
CA PRO A 165 -20.89 9.90 2.27
C PRO A 165 -20.66 9.57 3.76
N GLU A 166 -20.56 8.29 4.11
CA GLU A 166 -20.25 7.80 5.47
C GLU A 166 -18.74 7.75 5.76
N GLY A 167 -17.88 8.17 4.82
CA GLY A 167 -16.43 8.15 4.96
C GLY A 167 -15.79 6.77 4.73
N LYS A 168 -16.54 5.78 4.23
CA LYS A 168 -16.05 4.44 3.94
C LYS A 168 -15.55 4.35 2.50
N ARG A 169 -14.48 3.59 2.30
CA ARG A 169 -13.98 3.27 0.96
C ARG A 169 -14.78 2.12 0.36
N GLU A 170 -15.11 2.25 -0.91
CA GLU A 170 -15.84 1.24 -1.67
C GLU A 170 -15.17 1.04 -3.03
N LEU A 171 -15.32 -0.14 -3.63
CA LEU A 171 -14.80 -0.46 -4.96
C LEU A 171 -15.68 0.17 -6.05
N THR A 172 -15.69 1.49 -6.13
CA THR A 172 -16.60 2.27 -7.01
C THR A 172 -15.87 3.23 -7.94
N THR A 173 -14.54 3.18 -7.97
CA THR A 173 -13.69 4.00 -8.84
C THR A 173 -12.68 3.13 -9.58
N GLU A 174 -12.19 3.60 -10.73
CA GLU A 174 -11.12 2.93 -11.47
C GLU A 174 -9.84 2.80 -10.64
N VAL A 175 -9.56 3.78 -9.78
CA VAL A 175 -8.41 3.78 -8.87
C VAL A 175 -8.52 2.60 -7.89
N GLU A 176 -9.70 2.31 -7.35
CA GLU A 176 -9.93 1.17 -6.46
C GLU A 176 -9.81 -0.18 -7.20
N VAL A 177 -10.15 -0.24 -8.50
CA VAL A 177 -9.88 -1.43 -9.32
C VAL A 177 -8.38 -1.68 -9.46
N MET A 178 -7.57 -0.63 -9.65
CA MET A 178 -6.11 -0.76 -9.67
C MET A 178 -5.56 -1.33 -8.37
N ARG A 179 -6.13 -0.98 -7.21
CA ARG A 179 -5.78 -1.58 -5.92
C ARG A 179 -5.99 -3.09 -5.91
N VAL A 180 -7.12 -3.56 -6.46
CA VAL A 180 -7.43 -4.99 -6.55
C VAL A 180 -6.42 -5.72 -7.43
N LEU A 181 -6.02 -5.13 -8.56
CA LEU A 181 -4.99 -5.67 -9.44
C LEU A 181 -3.61 -5.72 -8.76
N LEU A 182 -3.26 -4.70 -7.98
CA LEU A 182 -2.00 -4.65 -7.23
C LEU A 182 -1.92 -5.71 -6.12
N GLY A 183 -3.06 -6.14 -5.58
CA GLY A 183 -3.12 -7.25 -4.62
C GLY A 183 -3.05 -8.65 -5.25
N SER A 184 -2.86 -8.75 -6.57
CA SER A 184 -2.69 -10.02 -7.28
C SER A 184 -1.27 -10.55 -7.15
N GLU A 185 -1.11 -11.88 -7.14
CA GLU A 185 0.19 -12.56 -7.23
C GLU A 185 0.67 -12.73 -8.67
N MET A 186 -0.18 -12.44 -9.67
CA MET A 186 0.16 -12.50 -11.10
C MET A 186 0.89 -11.22 -11.55
N PRO A 187 2.17 -11.27 -11.96
CA PRO A 187 2.89 -10.08 -12.43
C PRO A 187 2.19 -9.29 -13.55
N ALA A 188 1.46 -9.95 -14.44
CA ALA A 188 0.71 -9.29 -15.52
C ALA A 188 -0.36 -8.32 -14.95
N LEU A 189 -1.13 -8.77 -13.96
CA LEU A 189 -2.16 -7.95 -13.31
C LEU A 189 -1.53 -6.83 -12.47
N VAL A 190 -0.45 -7.13 -11.75
CA VAL A 190 0.32 -6.13 -10.99
C VAL A 190 0.83 -5.01 -11.91
N LYS A 191 1.40 -5.34 -13.08
CA LYS A 191 1.89 -4.36 -14.05
C LYS A 191 0.77 -3.44 -14.54
N LEU A 192 -0.42 -3.97 -14.80
CA LEU A 192 -1.58 -3.18 -15.22
C LEU A 192 -2.04 -2.22 -14.11
N GLY A 193 -2.20 -2.71 -12.88
CA GLY A 193 -2.55 -1.87 -11.73
C GLY A 193 -1.53 -0.77 -11.47
N ALA A 194 -0.23 -1.11 -11.50
CA ALA A 194 0.85 -0.16 -11.32
C ALA A 194 0.92 0.89 -12.43
N ALA A 195 0.76 0.49 -13.70
CA ALA A 195 0.74 1.40 -14.84
C ALA A 195 -0.43 2.39 -14.76
N GLY A 196 -1.63 1.89 -14.42
CA GLY A 196 -2.81 2.74 -14.23
C GLY A 196 -2.61 3.79 -13.14
N MET A 197 -2.08 3.39 -11.97
CA MET A 197 -1.87 4.33 -10.86
C MET A 197 -0.74 5.33 -11.17
N ARG A 198 0.32 4.91 -11.86
CA ARG A 198 1.38 5.80 -12.34
C ARG A 198 0.84 6.85 -13.31
N GLU A 199 -0.06 6.46 -14.21
CA GLU A 199 -0.72 7.39 -15.14
C GLU A 199 -1.60 8.40 -14.41
N VAL A 200 -2.37 7.97 -13.41
CA VAL A 200 -3.14 8.88 -12.54
C VAL A 200 -2.22 9.90 -11.88
N ALA A 201 -1.16 9.45 -11.23
CA ALA A 201 -0.18 10.33 -10.57
C ALA A 201 0.46 11.31 -11.56
N ARG A 202 0.85 10.84 -12.75
CA ARG A 202 1.44 11.68 -13.81
C ARG A 202 0.45 12.77 -14.27
N ARG A 203 -0.81 12.40 -14.53
CA ARG A 203 -1.82 13.36 -14.99
C ARG A 203 -2.11 14.42 -13.92
N LEU A 204 -2.26 14.01 -12.65
CA LEU A 204 -2.43 14.95 -11.53
C LEU A 204 -1.22 15.88 -11.39
N GLY A 205 0.00 15.34 -11.47
CA GLY A 205 1.24 16.13 -11.43
C GLY A 205 1.38 17.12 -12.59
N SER A 206 0.76 16.82 -13.74
CA SER A 206 0.69 17.74 -14.90
C SER A 206 -0.44 18.78 -14.81
N GLY A 207 -1.18 18.83 -13.69
CA GLY A 207 -2.24 19.80 -13.43
C GLY A 207 -3.65 19.33 -13.76
N ALA A 208 -3.85 18.06 -14.14
CA ALA A 208 -5.21 17.52 -14.24
C ALA A 208 -5.87 17.48 -12.86
N THR A 209 -7.18 17.72 -12.82
CA THR A 209 -7.97 17.56 -11.60
C THR A 209 -8.51 16.13 -11.50
N ALA A 210 -8.77 15.65 -10.28
CA ALA A 210 -9.42 14.35 -10.06
C ALA A 210 -10.75 14.21 -10.86
N GLN A 211 -11.50 15.31 -11.00
CA GLN A 211 -12.74 15.33 -11.78
C GLN A 211 -12.51 15.11 -13.28
N GLN A 212 -11.47 15.71 -13.87
CA GLN A 212 -11.08 15.46 -15.27
C GLN A 212 -10.60 14.02 -15.50
N LEU A 213 -10.18 13.33 -14.44
CA LEU A 213 -9.82 11.93 -14.45
C LEU A 213 -11.00 11.01 -14.13
N GLY A 214 -12.20 11.54 -13.87
CA GLY A 214 -13.36 10.74 -13.47
C GLY A 214 -13.24 10.11 -12.07
N ILE A 215 -12.26 10.52 -11.26
CA ILE A 215 -12.01 9.99 -9.92
C ILE A 215 -12.95 10.65 -8.93
N ALA A 216 -14.12 10.03 -8.76
CA ALA A 216 -15.09 10.38 -7.74
C ALA A 216 -15.88 9.12 -7.36
N TRP A 217 -16.15 8.98 -6.07
CA TRP A 217 -17.07 7.97 -5.57
C TRP A 217 -18.41 8.06 -6.31
N ARG A 218 -18.95 6.88 -6.63
CA ARG A 218 -20.29 6.72 -7.19
C ARG A 218 -20.98 5.61 -6.41
N PRO A 219 -22.31 5.68 -6.22
CA PRO A 219 -23.06 4.58 -5.65
C PRO A 219 -22.77 3.29 -6.41
N LYS A 220 -22.58 2.18 -5.68
CA LYS A 220 -22.23 0.89 -6.26
C LYS A 220 -23.21 0.52 -7.39
N PRO A 221 -22.77 0.48 -8.64
CA PRO A 221 -23.64 0.11 -9.74
C PRO A 221 -23.98 -1.38 -9.64
N ALA A 222 -25.23 -1.73 -9.94
CA ALA A 222 -25.67 -3.10 -10.17
C ALA A 222 -25.37 -4.10 -9.03
N GLU A 223 -25.72 -3.76 -7.78
CA GLU A 223 -25.48 -4.61 -6.60
C GLU A 223 -25.95 -6.07 -6.79
N ALA A 224 -27.13 -6.28 -7.38
CA ALA A 224 -27.66 -7.61 -7.67
C ALA A 224 -26.76 -8.45 -8.61
N VAL A 225 -26.05 -7.82 -9.56
CA VAL A 225 -25.10 -8.52 -10.44
C VAL A 225 -23.87 -8.93 -9.65
N PHE A 226 -23.36 -8.05 -8.78
CA PHE A 226 -22.23 -8.36 -7.91
C PHE A 226 -22.56 -9.41 -6.84
N ASP A 227 -23.81 -9.53 -6.42
CA ASP A 227 -24.25 -10.60 -5.52
C ASP A 227 -24.18 -11.96 -6.21
N LYS A 228 -24.67 -12.05 -7.45
CA LYS A 228 -24.55 -13.25 -8.27
C LYS A 228 -23.09 -13.59 -8.55
N LEU A 229 -22.28 -12.59 -8.93
CA LEU A 229 -20.86 -12.77 -9.19
C LEU A 229 -20.13 -13.30 -7.96
N ARG A 230 -20.33 -12.70 -6.78
CA ARG A 230 -19.76 -13.21 -5.52
C ARG A 230 -20.18 -14.64 -5.22
N GLY A 231 -21.42 -15.00 -5.54
CA GLY A 231 -21.88 -16.39 -5.46
C GLY A 231 -21.08 -17.34 -6.35
N ALA A 232 -20.79 -16.94 -7.59
CA ALA A 232 -20.01 -17.72 -8.56
C ALA A 232 -18.51 -17.79 -8.25
N LEU A 233 -17.96 -16.77 -7.58
CA LEU A 233 -16.56 -16.77 -7.10
C LEU A 233 -16.34 -17.80 -5.98
N VAL A 234 -17.34 -18.03 -5.13
CA VAL A 234 -17.24 -18.96 -3.99
C VAL A 234 -17.66 -20.38 -4.36
N ASP A 235 -18.59 -20.51 -5.30
CA ASP A 235 -19.17 -21.79 -5.71
C ASP A 235 -18.79 -22.12 -7.16
N THR A 236 -17.89 -23.08 -7.33
CA THR A 236 -17.37 -23.50 -8.64
C THR A 236 -18.45 -24.12 -9.54
N ASP A 237 -19.57 -24.56 -8.98
CA ASP A 237 -20.68 -25.14 -9.74
C ASP A 237 -21.60 -24.05 -10.35
N LYS A 238 -21.50 -22.80 -9.88
CA LYS A 238 -22.29 -21.68 -10.41
C LYS A 238 -21.57 -20.98 -11.56
N ALA A 239 -22.20 -20.91 -12.73
CA ALA A 239 -21.67 -20.11 -13.84
C ALA A 239 -21.54 -18.62 -13.48
N PHE A 240 -20.54 -17.95 -14.07
CA PHE A 240 -20.43 -16.50 -14.01
C PHE A 240 -21.66 -15.85 -14.69
N PRO A 241 -22.20 -14.74 -14.15
CA PRO A 241 -23.39 -14.08 -14.70
C PRO A 241 -23.04 -13.21 -15.93
N ILE A 242 -22.59 -13.85 -17.01
CA ILE A 242 -22.06 -13.17 -18.22
C ILE A 242 -23.11 -12.26 -18.86
N ASP A 243 -24.35 -12.73 -19.00
CA ASP A 243 -25.44 -11.95 -19.61
C ASP A 243 -25.75 -10.68 -18.81
N GLU A 244 -25.64 -10.72 -17.49
CA GLU A 244 -25.83 -9.55 -16.63
C GLU A 244 -24.61 -8.63 -16.55
N ILE A 245 -23.40 -9.15 -16.77
CA ILE A 245 -22.17 -8.34 -16.83
C ILE A 245 -22.01 -7.66 -18.19
N THR A 246 -22.46 -8.28 -19.28
CA THR A 246 -22.42 -7.75 -20.67
C THR A 246 -22.92 -6.31 -20.82
N PRO A 247 -24.10 -5.92 -20.31
CA PRO A 247 -24.60 -4.55 -20.45
C PRO A 247 -23.94 -3.54 -19.51
N LEU A 248 -23.09 -3.97 -18.56
CA LEU A 248 -22.39 -3.05 -17.68
C LEU A 248 -21.36 -2.22 -18.46
N THR A 249 -21.09 -1.01 -17.99
CA THR A 249 -20.06 -0.12 -18.57
C THR A 249 -19.19 0.52 -17.50
N GLY A 250 -18.03 1.07 -17.91
CA GLY A 250 -17.11 1.78 -17.03
C GLY A 250 -16.64 0.94 -15.84
N VAL A 251 -16.59 1.55 -14.66
CA VAL A 251 -16.07 0.92 -13.43
C VAL A 251 -16.81 -0.36 -13.06
N ALA A 252 -18.14 -0.42 -13.24
CA ALA A 252 -18.94 -1.59 -12.92
C ALA A 252 -18.46 -2.82 -13.70
N ARG A 253 -18.26 -2.59 -15.00
CA ARG A 253 -17.82 -3.61 -15.92
C ARG A 253 -16.39 -4.06 -15.62
N GLN A 254 -15.49 -3.09 -15.51
CA GLN A 254 -14.08 -3.35 -15.23
C GLN A 254 -13.88 -4.08 -13.90
N LEU A 255 -14.65 -3.73 -12.86
CA LEU A 255 -14.59 -4.43 -11.58
C LEU A 255 -15.06 -5.88 -11.70
N ALA A 256 -16.15 -6.15 -12.43
CA ALA A 256 -16.64 -7.50 -12.65
C ALA A 256 -15.61 -8.37 -13.39
N GLU A 257 -15.03 -7.85 -14.48
CA GLU A 257 -13.93 -8.51 -15.21
C GLU A 257 -12.69 -8.73 -14.33
N THR A 258 -12.33 -7.73 -13.50
CA THR A 258 -11.21 -7.83 -12.57
C THR A 258 -11.43 -8.93 -11.53
N MET A 259 -12.66 -9.07 -11.03
CA MET A 259 -13.01 -10.14 -10.09
C MET A 259 -12.92 -11.53 -10.76
N ILE A 260 -13.35 -11.64 -12.03
CA ILE A 260 -13.28 -12.89 -12.80
C ILE A 260 -11.83 -13.27 -13.12
N VAL A 261 -11.02 -12.34 -13.66
CA VAL A 261 -9.63 -12.64 -14.04
C VAL A 261 -8.77 -13.04 -12.84
N ARG A 262 -9.09 -12.54 -11.64
CA ARG A 262 -8.38 -12.94 -10.41
C ARG A 262 -8.59 -14.40 -10.02
N CYS A 263 -9.68 -15.04 -10.46
CA CYS A 263 -9.86 -16.48 -10.25
C CYS A 263 -8.85 -17.33 -11.02
N LEU A 264 -8.07 -16.75 -11.95
CA LEU A 264 -6.91 -17.42 -12.54
C LEU A 264 -5.87 -17.84 -11.49
N GLU A 265 -5.76 -17.10 -10.37
CA GLU A 265 -4.85 -17.42 -9.26
C GLU A 265 -5.20 -18.76 -8.59
N GLU A 266 -6.46 -19.19 -8.72
CA GLU A 266 -6.98 -20.45 -8.19
C GLU A 266 -7.12 -21.54 -9.27
N TYR A 267 -6.59 -21.29 -10.48
CA TYR A 267 -6.69 -22.18 -11.65
C TYR A 267 -8.14 -22.51 -12.05
N ASP A 268 -9.07 -21.57 -11.86
CA ASP A 268 -10.47 -21.77 -12.23
C ASP A 268 -10.65 -21.88 -13.75
N ALA A 269 -10.94 -23.09 -14.22
CA ALA A 269 -11.06 -23.41 -15.64
C ALA A 269 -12.26 -22.74 -16.34
N ARG A 270 -13.18 -22.11 -15.60
CA ARG A 270 -14.32 -21.36 -16.17
C ARG A 270 -13.90 -19.98 -16.66
N VAL A 271 -12.82 -19.42 -16.10
CA VAL A 271 -12.40 -18.03 -16.33
C VAL A 271 -12.06 -17.72 -17.80
N PRO A 272 -11.32 -18.55 -18.55
CA PRO A 272 -10.97 -18.22 -19.93
C PRO A 272 -12.20 -18.02 -20.83
N ASP A 273 -13.20 -18.90 -20.72
CA ASP A 273 -14.44 -18.81 -21.50
C ASP A 273 -15.25 -17.56 -21.12
N ALA A 274 -15.31 -17.27 -19.82
CA ALA A 274 -15.99 -16.08 -19.31
C ALA A 274 -15.35 -14.81 -19.87
N LEU A 275 -14.03 -14.69 -19.85
CA LEU A 275 -13.32 -13.51 -20.35
C LEU A 275 -13.46 -13.34 -21.87
N VAL A 276 -13.46 -14.44 -22.65
CA VAL A 276 -13.75 -14.43 -24.08
C VAL A 276 -15.20 -13.99 -24.35
N ALA A 277 -16.17 -14.57 -23.65
CA ALA A 277 -17.59 -14.21 -23.81
C ALA A 277 -17.87 -12.74 -23.45
N LEU A 278 -17.06 -12.19 -22.55
CA LEU A 278 -17.07 -10.80 -22.15
C LEU A 278 -16.31 -9.88 -23.13
N ASP A 279 -15.50 -10.41 -24.05
CA ASP A 279 -14.57 -9.62 -24.87
C ASP A 279 -13.62 -8.74 -24.03
N ALA A 280 -13.12 -9.31 -22.93
CA ALA A 280 -12.27 -8.62 -21.96
C ALA A 280 -10.79 -8.57 -22.43
N ALA A 281 -10.52 -7.96 -23.58
CA ALA A 281 -9.21 -8.00 -24.26
C ALA A 281 -8.01 -7.61 -23.37
N TRP A 282 -8.21 -6.69 -22.42
CA TRP A 282 -7.16 -6.25 -21.50
C TRP A 282 -6.60 -7.36 -20.61
N THR A 283 -7.31 -8.49 -20.47
CA THR A 283 -6.91 -9.64 -19.65
C THR A 283 -5.96 -10.60 -20.36
N ALA A 284 -5.76 -10.46 -21.69
CA ALA A 284 -4.93 -11.37 -22.47
C ALA A 284 -3.51 -11.59 -21.89
N PRO A 285 -2.78 -10.57 -21.39
CA PRO A 285 -1.46 -10.78 -20.79
C PRO A 285 -1.47 -11.70 -19.56
N ALA A 286 -2.55 -11.69 -18.76
CA ALA A 286 -2.68 -12.56 -17.60
C ALA A 286 -2.94 -14.02 -18.02
N LEU A 287 -3.74 -14.23 -19.07
CA LEU A 287 -3.97 -15.55 -19.66
C LEU A 287 -2.68 -16.13 -20.24
N GLU A 288 -1.91 -15.32 -20.99
CA GLU A 288 -0.61 -15.72 -21.56
C GLU A 288 0.41 -16.08 -20.47
N GLU A 289 0.49 -15.26 -19.42
CA GLU A 289 1.37 -15.51 -18.29
C GLU A 289 1.07 -16.86 -17.62
N LEU A 290 -0.19 -17.10 -17.26
CA LEU A 290 -0.57 -18.37 -16.63
C LEU A 290 -0.41 -19.56 -17.59
N ALA A 291 -0.67 -19.39 -18.88
CA ALA A 291 -0.41 -20.43 -19.89
C ALA A 291 1.08 -20.76 -20.01
N SER A 292 1.98 -19.82 -19.74
CA SER A 292 3.43 -20.06 -19.77
C SER A 292 3.96 -20.70 -18.48
N TYR A 293 3.15 -20.73 -17.41
CA TYR A 293 3.57 -21.23 -16.12
C TYR A 293 3.59 -22.77 -16.08
N HIS A 294 4.73 -23.33 -15.71
CA HIS A 294 4.99 -24.77 -15.78
C HIS A 294 4.14 -25.63 -14.84
N LEU A 295 3.55 -25.03 -13.79
CA LEU A 295 2.64 -25.75 -12.86
C LEU A 295 1.17 -25.69 -13.30
N THR A 296 0.85 -24.94 -14.35
CA THR A 296 -0.52 -24.88 -14.89
C THR A 296 -0.89 -26.22 -15.51
N PRO A 297 -2.06 -26.82 -15.15
CA PRO A 297 -2.56 -28.05 -15.76
C PRO A 297 -2.60 -27.97 -17.29
N ASP A 298 -2.25 -29.05 -17.99
CA ASP A 298 -2.07 -29.03 -19.45
C ASP A 298 -3.37 -28.69 -20.21
N ASP A 299 -4.51 -29.20 -19.75
CA ASP A 299 -5.83 -28.91 -20.30
C ASP A 299 -6.22 -27.44 -20.13
N LEU A 300 -5.94 -26.88 -18.95
CA LEU A 300 -6.15 -25.46 -18.68
C LEU A 300 -5.17 -24.59 -19.49
N ARG A 301 -3.92 -25.03 -19.67
CA ARG A 301 -2.87 -24.30 -20.40
C ARG A 301 -3.28 -24.05 -21.86
N GLU A 302 -3.77 -25.07 -22.54
CA GLU A 302 -4.26 -24.95 -23.92
C GLU A 302 -5.44 -23.97 -24.01
N LYS A 303 -6.39 -24.09 -23.07
CA LYS A 303 -7.56 -23.23 -22.98
C LYS A 303 -7.19 -21.76 -22.76
N LEU A 304 -6.25 -21.49 -21.84
CA LEU A 304 -5.73 -20.15 -21.58
C LEU A 304 -5.06 -19.55 -22.82
N ALA A 305 -4.20 -20.31 -23.50
CA ALA A 305 -3.50 -19.87 -24.70
C ALA A 305 -4.46 -19.57 -25.86
N GLU A 306 -5.52 -20.37 -26.01
CA GLU A 306 -6.56 -20.13 -27.01
C GLU A 306 -7.40 -18.89 -26.69
N ALA A 307 -7.85 -18.75 -25.43
CA ALA A 307 -8.58 -17.56 -25.00
C ALA A 307 -7.76 -16.27 -25.21
N ALA A 308 -6.46 -16.29 -24.88
CA ALA A 308 -5.57 -15.17 -25.13
C ALA A 308 -5.46 -14.81 -26.62
N ARG A 309 -5.35 -15.81 -27.51
CA ARG A 309 -5.33 -15.58 -28.96
C ARG A 309 -6.61 -14.92 -29.45
N GLN A 310 -7.77 -15.40 -29.01
CA GLN A 310 -9.06 -14.84 -29.41
C GLN A 310 -9.20 -13.37 -28.97
N LEU A 311 -8.86 -13.07 -27.72
CA LEU A 311 -8.91 -11.71 -27.15
C LEU A 311 -7.89 -10.73 -27.76
N ASN A 312 -6.82 -11.22 -28.40
CA ASN A 312 -5.86 -10.38 -29.12
C ASN A 312 -6.29 -10.09 -30.57
N THR A 313 -7.38 -10.71 -31.06
CA THR A 313 -7.88 -10.51 -32.44
C THR A 313 -9.10 -9.60 -32.54
N THR A 314 -9.73 -9.26 -31.42
CA THR A 314 -10.82 -8.28 -31.30
C THR A 314 -10.32 -6.86 -31.15
#